data_AF-A0A1U7PMY4-F1
#
_entry.id   AF-A0A1U7PMY4-F1
#
_cell.length_a   1.000
_cell.length_b   1.000
_cell.length_c   1.000
_cell.angle_alpha   90.00
_cell.angle_beta   90.00
_cell.angle_gamma   90.00
#
_symmetry.space_group_name_H-M   'P 1'
#
loop_
_entity.id
_entity.type
_entity.pdbx_description
1 polymer ?
#
loop_
_entity_poly.entity_id
_entity_poly.type
_entity_poly.pdbx_seq_one_letter_code
_entity_poly.pdbx_strand_id
1 'polypeptide(L)'
;MKYGAVLKAARERHGLSQEELAHHLHIQQADVSRIENNRREPSMSLFRDWTVLTQAQDVMVAFICGMDGLTILQNIMSVVIGFIGGWMI
;
A
#
# COMPACT_ATOMS: atom_id res chain seq x y z
N MET A 1 3.10 1.62 14.35
CA MET A 1 2.15 1.40 13.23
C MET A 1 2.70 0.32 12.30
N LYS A 2 1.86 -0.59 11.77
CA LYS A 2 2.25 -1.59 10.75
C LYS A 2 1.97 -1.07 9.33
N TYR A 3 2.47 0.12 8.97
CA TYR A 3 2.18 0.73 7.67
C TYR A 3 2.82 -0.04 6.50
N GLY A 4 3.91 -0.76 6.72
CA GLY A 4 4.53 -1.61 5.69
C GLY A 4 3.58 -2.68 5.15
N ALA A 5 2.75 -3.28 6.02
CA ALA A 5 1.75 -4.26 5.59
C ALA A 5 0.62 -3.61 4.76
N VAL A 6 0.28 -2.35 5.06
CA VAL A 6 -0.73 -1.60 4.29
C VAL A 6 -0.19 -1.22 2.91
N LEU A 7 1.06 -0.77 2.82
CA LEU A 7 1.73 -0.50 1.54
C LEU A 7 1.86 -1.75 0.67
N LYS A 8 2.16 -2.90 1.30
CA LYS A 8 2.17 -4.21 0.64
C LYS A 8 0.81 -4.54 0.04
N ALA A 9 -0.26 -4.41 0.83
CA ALA A 9 -1.62 -4.66 0.36
C ALA A 9 -2.01 -3.71 -0.78
N ALA A 10 -1.61 -2.43 -0.72
CA ALA A 10 -1.84 -1.46 -1.79
C ALA A 10 -1.14 -1.88 -3.09
N ARG A 11 0.13 -2.33 -3.02
CA ARG A 11 0.88 -2.84 -4.17
C ARG A 11 0.20 -4.07 -4.78
N GLU A 12 -0.13 -5.07 -3.95
CA GLU A 12 -0.72 -6.33 -4.40
C GLU A 12 -2.10 -6.12 -5.05
N ARG A 13 -2.92 -5.23 -4.49
CA ARG A 13 -4.21 -4.84 -5.08
C ARG A 13 -4.05 -4.14 -6.43
N HIS A 14 -2.98 -3.36 -6.61
CA HIS A 14 -2.66 -2.73 -7.89
C HIS A 14 -2.07 -3.73 -8.90
N GLY A 15 -1.75 -4.96 -8.48
CA GLY A 15 -1.25 -6.02 -9.36
C GLY A 15 0.25 -5.96 -9.65
N LEU A 16 1.03 -5.20 -8.88
CA LEU A 16 2.48 -5.07 -9.09
C LEU A 16 3.27 -6.08 -8.26
N SER A 17 4.30 -6.67 -8.85
CA SER A 17 5.39 -7.30 -8.10
C SER A 17 6.24 -6.25 -7.39
N GLN A 18 7.07 -6.69 -6.43
CA GLN A 18 8.00 -5.78 -5.75
C GLN A 18 9.05 -5.19 -6.72
N GLU A 19 9.43 -5.93 -7.76
CA GLU A 19 10.38 -5.49 -8.78
C GLU A 19 9.78 -4.43 -9.69
N GLU A 20 8.56 -4.63 -10.18
CA GLU A 20 7.85 -3.64 -11.01
C GLU A 20 7.61 -2.35 -10.23
N LEU A 21 7.17 -2.45 -8.98
CA LEU A 21 7.00 -1.27 -8.12
C LEU A 21 8.34 -0.52 -7.94
N ALA A 22 9.41 -1.25 -7.66
CA ALA A 22 10.73 -0.67 -7.48
C ALA A 22 11.21 0.06 -8.75
N HIS A 23 10.97 -0.55 -9.92
CA HIS A 23 11.25 0.05 -11.22
C HIS A 23 10.48 1.37 -11.42
N HIS A 24 9.17 1.39 -11.14
CA HIS A 24 8.34 2.59 -11.26
C HIS A 24 8.72 3.71 -10.28
N LEU A 25 9.16 3.34 -9.07
CA LEU A 25 9.56 4.30 -8.03
C LEU A 25 11.06 4.66 -8.08
N HIS A 26 11.81 4.11 -9.03
CA HIS A 26 13.26 4.30 -9.17
C HIS A 26 14.03 3.98 -7.87
N ILE A 27 13.65 2.90 -7.19
CA ILE A 27 14.32 2.36 -6.00
C ILE A 27 14.72 0.90 -6.23
N GLN A 28 15.45 0.32 -5.26
CA GLN A 28 15.79 -1.10 -5.31
C GLN A 28 14.63 -1.98 -4.82
N GLN A 29 14.45 -3.16 -5.42
CA GLN A 29 13.46 -4.15 -4.95
C GLN A 29 13.68 -4.54 -3.48
N ALA A 30 14.94 -4.62 -3.04
CA ALA A 30 15.28 -4.87 -1.65
C ALA A 30 14.74 -3.78 -0.69
N ASP A 31 14.63 -2.53 -1.16
CA ASP A 31 14.06 -1.44 -0.37
C ASP A 31 12.55 -1.57 -0.23
N VAL A 32 11.85 -1.94 -1.31
CA VAL A 32 10.43 -2.32 -1.26
C VAL A 32 10.21 -3.41 -0.22
N SER A 33 10.97 -4.50 -0.28
CA SER A 33 10.86 -5.59 0.68
C SER A 33 11.13 -5.15 2.12
N ARG A 34 12.16 -4.33 2.36
CA ARG A 34 12.46 -3.81 3.70
C ARG A 34 11.35 -2.90 4.22
N ILE A 35 10.76 -2.07 3.37
CA ILE A 35 9.65 -1.18 3.73
C ILE A 35 8.40 -1.99 4.10
N GLU A 36 8.02 -2.95 3.26
CA GLU A 36 6.83 -3.80 3.50
C GLU A 36 6.95 -4.62 4.79
N ASN A 37 8.16 -5.02 5.15
CA ASN A 37 8.45 -5.77 6.37
C ASN A 37 8.79 -4.87 7.58
N ASN A 38 8.58 -3.55 7.49
CA ASN A 38 8.88 -2.57 8.54
C ASN A 38 10.36 -2.64 9.03
N ARG A 39 11.27 -3.02 8.14
CA ARG A 39 12.73 -3.03 8.36
C ARG A 39 13.40 -1.73 7.90
N ARG A 40 12.70 -0.92 7.12
CA ARG A 40 13.12 0.42 6.67
C ARG A 40 11.90 1.33 6.59
N GLU A 41 12.05 2.57 7.03
CA GLU A 41 11.02 3.59 6.86
C GLU A 41 11.22 4.32 5.52
N PRO A 42 10.17 4.51 4.69
CA PRO A 42 10.27 5.31 3.49
C PRO A 42 10.36 6.80 3.85
N SER A 43 11.01 7.60 2.99
CA SER A 43 10.86 9.05 3.09
C SER A 43 9.41 9.44 2.79
N MET A 44 8.97 10.61 3.27
CA MET A 44 7.61 11.09 2.97
C MET A 44 7.36 11.28 1.46
N SER A 45 8.39 11.65 0.69
CA SER A 45 8.31 11.70 -0.76
C SER A 45 8.03 10.33 -1.36
N LEU A 46 8.79 9.30 -0.96
CA LEU A 46 8.62 7.94 -1.43
C LEU A 46 7.25 7.37 -1.03
N PHE A 47 6.80 7.65 0.19
CA PHE A 47 5.49 7.21 0.67
C PHE A 47 4.34 7.82 -0.14
N ARG A 48 4.42 9.12 -0.46
CA ARG A 48 3.49 9.79 -1.37
C ARG A 48 3.52 9.16 -2.75
N ASP A 49 4.70 9.01 -3.35
CA ASP A 49 4.82 8.54 -4.73
C ASP A 49 4.32 7.08 -4.86
N TRP A 50 4.58 6.24 -3.85
CA TRP A 50 4.03 4.89 -3.73
C TRP A 50 2.50 4.89 -3.67
N THR A 51 1.92 5.70 -2.80
CA THR A 51 0.45 5.76 -2.64
C THR A 51 -0.24 6.39 -3.84
N VAL A 52 0.43 7.30 -4.56
CA VAL A 52 -0.07 7.83 -5.83
C VAL A 52 -0.08 6.75 -6.91
N LEU A 53 1.04 6.05 -7.09
CA LEU A 53 1.17 4.99 -8.09
C LEU A 53 0.17 3.85 -7.86
N THR A 54 -0.01 3.42 -6.61
CA THR A 54 -0.90 2.31 -6.24
C THR A 54 -2.36 2.72 -6.03
N GLN A 55 -2.70 3.99 -6.28
CA GLN A 55 -4.05 4.56 -6.04
C GLN A 55 -4.55 4.29 -4.61
N ALA A 56 -3.68 4.57 -3.63
CA ALA A 56 -3.89 4.33 -2.21
C ALA A 56 -3.65 5.60 -1.37
N GLN A 57 -3.97 6.78 -1.90
CA GLN A 57 -3.75 8.06 -1.23
C GLN A 57 -4.51 8.16 0.11
N ASP A 58 -5.65 7.47 0.24
CA ASP A 58 -6.40 7.36 1.49
C ASP A 58 -5.55 6.78 2.63
N VAL A 59 -4.63 5.86 2.31
CA VAL A 59 -3.67 5.29 3.27
C VAL A 59 -2.74 6.39 3.81
N MET A 60 -2.25 7.26 2.92
CA MET A 60 -1.38 8.35 3.29
C MET A 60 -2.11 9.38 4.16
N VAL A 61 -3.35 9.75 3.80
CA VAL A 61 -4.17 10.67 4.58
C VAL A 61 -4.45 10.11 5.96
N ALA A 62 -4.89 8.86 6.04
CA ALA A 62 -5.19 8.22 7.30
C ALA A 62 -3.94 8.03 8.19
N PHE A 63 -2.77 7.80 7.58
CA PHE A 63 -1.48 7.82 8.30
C PHE A 63 -1.20 9.20 8.93
N ILE A 64 -1.34 10.28 8.15
CA ILE A 64 -1.09 11.65 8.62
C ILE A 64 -2.11 12.08 9.69
N CYS A 65 -3.37 11.68 9.53
CA CYS A 65 -4.45 11.97 10.49
C CYS A 65 -4.39 11.10 11.75
N GLY A 66 -3.42 10.16 11.85
CA GLY A 66 -3.28 9.27 13.00
C GLY A 66 -4.40 8.23 13.12
N MET A 67 -5.11 7.93 12.02
CA MET A 67 -6.13 6.89 12.00
C MET A 67 -5.46 5.51 12.05
N ASP A 68 -5.99 4.62 12.89
CA ASP A 68 -5.46 3.27 13.03
C ASP A 68 -5.48 2.51 11.70
N GLY A 69 -4.31 1.98 11.30
CA GLY A 69 -4.14 1.30 10.01
C GLY A 69 -4.98 0.04 9.81
N LEU A 70 -5.55 -0.51 10.90
CA LEU A 70 -6.50 -1.64 10.85
C LEU A 70 -7.84 -1.23 10.23
N THR A 71 -8.34 -0.04 10.52
CA THR A 71 -9.59 0.49 9.94
C THR A 71 -9.43 0.71 8.43
N ILE A 72 -8.25 1.19 8.01
CA ILE A 72 -7.93 1.38 6.59
C ILE A 72 -7.89 0.03 5.86
N LEU A 73 -7.22 -0.97 6.44
CA LEU A 73 -7.09 -2.29 5.85
C LEU A 73 -8.46 -2.97 5.68
N GLN A 74 -9.34 -2.84 6.68
CA GLN A 74 -10.72 -3.35 6.59
C GLN A 74 -11.51 -2.68 5.46
N ASN A 75 -11.40 -1.36 5.30
CA ASN A 75 -12.05 -0.66 4.20
C ASN A 75 -11.51 -1.11 2.83
N ILE A 76 -10.18 -1.24 2.69
CA ILE A 76 -9.56 -1.73 1.46
C ILE A 76 -10.00 -3.17 1.15
N MET A 77 -10.02 -4.05 2.16
CA MET A 77 -10.47 -5.44 2.02
C MET A 77 -11.95 -5.52 1.66
N SER A 78 -12.80 -4.69 2.26
CA SER A 78 -14.24 -4.65 1.99
C SER A 78 -14.52 -4.24 0.54
N VAL A 79 -13.76 -3.31 -0.01
CA VAL A 79 -13.88 -2.92 -1.42
C VAL A 79 -13.51 -4.10 -2.33
N VAL A 80 -12.41 -4.81 -2.04
CA VAL A 80 -11.99 -6.01 -2.80
C VAL A 80 -13.03 -7.13 -2.76
N ILE A 81 -13.60 -7.39 -1.57
CA ILE A 81 -14.67 -8.39 -1.40
C ILE A 81 -15.95 -7.96 -2.14
N GLY A 82 -16.29 -6.66 -2.14
CA GLY A 82 -17.42 -6.14 -2.91
C GLY A 82 -17.26 -6.28 -4.42
N PHE A 83 -16.05 -6.08 -4.95
CA PHE A 83 -15.78 -6.26 -6.38
C PHE A 83 -15.76 -7.73 -6.81
N ILE A 84 -15.27 -8.67 -5.99
CA ILE A 84 -15.26 -10.10 -6.33
C ILE A 84 -16.63 -10.75 -6.05
N GLY A 85 -17.29 -10.37 -4.95
CA GLY A 85 -18.59 -10.90 -4.54
C GLY A 85 -19.77 -10.34 -5.35
N GLY A 86 -19.68 -9.10 -5.82
CA GLY A 86 -20.72 -8.46 -6.65
C GLY A 86 -20.79 -8.96 -8.10
N TRP A 87 -19.76 -9.64 -8.60
CA TRP A 87 -19.76 -10.29 -9.93
C TRP A 87 -20.23 -11.75 -9.88
N MET A 88 -20.52 -12.29 -8.69
CA MET A 88 -20.96 -13.68 -8.48
C MET A 88 -22.44 -13.80 -8.09
N ILE A 89 -23.20 -12.70 -8.14
CA ILE A 89 -24.65 -12.63 -7.89
C ILE A 89 -25.34 -12.06 -9.13
#